data_AF-A0A7X1ZRB5-F1
#
_entry.id   AF-A0A7X1ZRB5-F1
#
_cell.length_a   1.000
_cell.length_b   1.000
_cell.length_c   1.000
_cell.angle_alpha   90.00
_cell.angle_beta   90.00
_cell.angle_gamma   90.00
#
_symmetry.space_group_name_H-M   'P 1'
#
loop_
_entity.id
_entity.type
_entity.pdbx_description
1 polymer ?
#
loop_
_entity_poly.entity_id
_entity_poly.type
_entity_poly.pdbx_seq_one_letter_code
_entity_poly.pdbx_strand_id
1 'polypeptide(L)'
;MKRRIPLTLTLVLGIVMMIQFFIPHQFSQDFKNTALEWLRVIGGFAFIIGLASFITHHYTKIKHKKEGWAYSPIALGALVVMAVVGLIGRSPNMNWIPVTVQGQQISVFTYLFSNFFTHMMIPLGATMFSVLAFYIASAAYRSFRAKSLVSILLLVAAFVIMLSIIFYNVLPLGDLGEWLLSVPNMAAKRGILLGASLGGIATSLKIILGIERGYLGGTR
;
A
#
# COMPACT_ATOMS: atom_id res chain seq x y z
N MET A 1 -27.97 -4.92 24.20
CA MET A 1 -28.76 -4.28 23.12
C MET A 1 -27.93 -3.30 22.28
N LYS A 2 -27.09 -2.43 22.87
CA LYS A 2 -26.29 -1.41 22.15
C LYS A 2 -25.37 -1.93 21.02
N ARG A 3 -24.88 -3.18 21.09
CA ARG A 3 -24.05 -3.80 20.04
C ARG A 3 -24.81 -4.64 19.01
N ARG A 4 -26.06 -5.05 19.30
CA ARG A 4 -26.83 -5.92 18.38
C ARG A 4 -27.33 -5.14 17.17
N ILE A 5 -27.79 -3.90 17.37
CA ILE A 5 -28.29 -3.04 16.29
C ILE A 5 -27.20 -2.77 15.23
N PRO A 6 -25.98 -2.31 15.59
CA PRO A 6 -24.91 -2.16 14.61
C PRO A 6 -24.55 -3.45 13.87
N LEU A 7 -24.46 -4.57 14.57
CA LEU A 7 -24.13 -5.87 13.95
C LEU A 7 -25.19 -6.32 12.94
N THR A 8 -26.47 -6.18 13.27
CA THR A 8 -27.56 -6.50 12.35
C THR A 8 -27.55 -5.57 11.14
N LEU A 9 -27.28 -4.28 11.32
CA LEU A 9 -27.13 -3.33 10.20
C LEU A 9 -25.95 -3.70 9.30
N THR A 10 -24.78 -4.01 9.86
CA THR A 10 -23.61 -4.43 9.09
C THR A 10 -23.87 -5.72 8.32
N LEU A 11 -24.56 -6.69 8.92
CA LEU A 11 -24.96 -7.93 8.26
C LEU A 11 -25.87 -7.65 7.05
N VAL A 12 -26.96 -6.91 7.27
CA VAL A 12 -27.96 -6.63 6.23
C VAL A 12 -27.36 -5.80 5.11
N LEU A 13 -26.70 -4.69 5.44
CA LEU A 13 -26.07 -3.82 4.44
C LEU A 13 -24.93 -4.53 3.71
N GLY A 14 -24.14 -5.36 4.40
CA GLY A 14 -23.09 -6.16 3.80
C GLY A 14 -23.62 -7.17 2.77
N ILE A 15 -24.70 -7.89 3.10
CA ILE A 15 -25.37 -8.81 2.17
C ILE A 15 -25.99 -8.06 0.99
N VAL A 16 -26.66 -6.94 1.25
CA VAL A 16 -27.27 -6.11 0.20
C VAL A 16 -26.21 -5.61 -0.78
N MET A 17 -25.08 -5.08 -0.28
CA MET A 17 -23.97 -4.62 -1.13
C MET A 17 -23.31 -5.77 -1.91
N MET A 18 -23.22 -6.96 -1.31
CA MET A 18 -22.70 -8.15 -1.99
C MET A 18 -23.59 -8.56 -3.17
N ILE A 19 -24.91 -8.56 -2.97
CA ILE A 19 -25.89 -8.89 -4.02
C ILE A 19 -25.93 -7.80 -5.10
N GLN A 20 -25.95 -6.53 -4.67
CA GLN A 20 -25.96 -5.35 -5.54
C GLN A 20 -24.86 -5.42 -6.60
N PHE A 21 -23.66 -5.86 -6.23
CA PHE A 21 -22.51 -5.96 -7.13
C PHE A 21 -22.78 -6.77 -8.41
N PHE A 22 -23.63 -7.81 -8.34
CA PHE A 22 -23.94 -8.69 -9.47
C PHE A 22 -25.15 -8.24 -10.31
N ILE A 23 -25.88 -7.20 -9.90
CA ILE A 23 -27.12 -6.75 -10.57
C ILE A 23 -26.82 -5.50 -11.41
N PRO A 24 -26.81 -5.58 -12.76
CA PRO A 24 -26.48 -4.45 -13.64
C PRO A 24 -27.67 -3.50 -13.92
N HIS A 25 -28.75 -3.55 -13.14
CA HIS A 25 -29.92 -2.70 -13.33
C HIS A 25 -29.69 -1.26 -12.85
N GLN A 26 -30.35 -0.26 -13.46
CA GLN A 26 -30.16 1.17 -13.15
C GLN A 26 -30.33 1.49 -11.65
N PHE A 27 -31.41 1.02 -11.03
CA PHE A 27 -31.65 1.22 -9.60
C PHE A 27 -30.52 0.67 -8.70
N SER A 28 -29.91 -0.47 -9.09
CA SER A 28 -28.77 -1.07 -8.38
C SER A 28 -27.53 -0.18 -8.49
N GLN A 29 -27.26 0.36 -9.68
CA GLN A 29 -26.12 1.25 -9.90
C GLN A 29 -26.30 2.59 -9.18
N ASP A 30 -27.52 3.14 -9.15
CA ASP A 30 -27.81 4.37 -8.42
C ASP A 30 -27.58 4.19 -6.91
N PHE A 31 -28.10 3.10 -6.33
CA PHE A 31 -27.86 2.77 -4.92
C PHE A 31 -26.35 2.60 -4.62
N LYS A 32 -25.61 1.90 -5.49
CA LYS A 32 -24.15 1.78 -5.36
C LYS A 32 -23.46 3.13 -5.38
N ASN A 33 -23.82 3.99 -6.33
CA ASN A 33 -23.21 5.31 -6.47
C ASN A 33 -23.47 6.15 -5.22
N THR A 34 -24.69 6.14 -4.69
CA THR A 34 -25.02 6.79 -3.41
C THR A 34 -24.19 6.22 -2.25
N ALA A 35 -24.06 4.89 -2.15
CA ALA A 35 -23.24 4.26 -1.12
C ALA A 35 -21.75 4.65 -1.24
N LEU A 36 -21.23 4.73 -2.47
CA LEU A 36 -19.86 5.18 -2.74
C LEU A 36 -19.66 6.67 -2.42
N GLU A 37 -20.66 7.51 -2.64
CA GLU A 37 -20.65 8.91 -2.22
C GLU A 37 -20.58 9.04 -0.70
N TRP A 38 -21.41 8.31 0.03
CA TRP A 38 -21.33 8.26 1.50
C TRP A 38 -19.96 7.78 1.97
N LEU A 39 -19.41 6.74 1.34
CA LEU A 39 -18.06 6.25 1.65
C LEU A 39 -17.00 7.34 1.39
N ARG A 40 -17.14 8.13 0.33
CA ARG A 40 -16.22 9.24 0.02
C ARG A 40 -16.30 10.35 1.07
N VAL A 41 -17.51 10.69 1.53
CA VAL A 41 -17.71 11.66 2.62
C VAL A 41 -17.09 11.16 3.92
N ILE A 42 -17.35 9.90 4.30
CA ILE A 42 -16.73 9.26 5.47
C ILE A 42 -15.21 9.24 5.33
N GLY A 43 -14.69 8.93 4.15
CA GLY A 43 -13.27 8.95 3.83
C GLY A 43 -12.63 10.32 4.04
N GLY A 44 -13.35 11.41 3.69
CA GLY A 44 -12.91 12.78 3.97
C GLY A 44 -12.75 13.04 5.46
N PHE A 45 -13.73 12.65 6.29
CA PHE A 45 -13.61 12.76 7.75
C PHE A 45 -12.51 11.87 8.33
N ALA A 46 -12.38 10.64 7.82
CA ALA A 46 -11.33 9.72 8.23
C ALA A 46 -9.93 10.28 7.94
N PHE A 47 -9.75 10.98 6.81
CA PHE A 47 -8.50 11.68 6.50
C PHE A 47 -8.18 12.77 7.53
N ILE A 48 -9.16 13.58 7.93
CA ILE A 48 -8.98 14.60 8.96
C ILE A 48 -8.57 13.96 10.29
N ILE A 49 -9.23 12.87 10.69
CA ILE A 49 -8.89 12.14 11.92
C ILE A 49 -7.48 11.55 11.82
N GLY A 50 -7.11 10.98 10.68
CA GLY A 50 -5.77 10.45 10.42
C GLY A 50 -4.69 11.53 10.54
N LEU A 51 -4.94 12.71 9.94
CA LEU A 51 -4.07 13.87 10.03
C LEU A 51 -3.93 14.37 11.48
N ALA A 52 -5.06 14.51 12.20
CA ALA A 52 -5.07 14.90 13.60
C ALA A 52 -4.29 13.90 14.46
N SER A 53 -4.51 12.61 14.28
CA SER A 53 -3.79 11.54 15.00
C SER A 53 -2.28 11.62 14.74
N PHE A 54 -1.86 11.84 13.50
CA PHE A 54 -0.45 12.00 13.15
C PHE A 54 0.17 13.22 13.85
N ILE A 55 -0.49 14.38 13.78
CA ILE A 55 -0.02 15.60 14.42
C ILE A 55 0.05 15.43 15.94
N THR A 56 -0.99 14.91 16.57
CA THR A 56 -1.03 14.68 18.02
C THR A 56 0.04 13.69 18.47
N HIS A 57 0.29 12.63 17.70
CA HIS A 57 1.34 11.65 17.98
C HIS A 57 2.72 12.32 18.03
N HIS A 58 3.09 13.05 16.97
CA HIS A 58 4.40 13.71 16.89
C HIS A 58 4.53 14.89 17.87
N TYR A 59 3.47 15.69 18.04
CA TYR A 59 3.45 16.78 19.02
C TYR A 59 3.65 16.28 20.45
N THR A 60 2.94 15.20 20.83
CA THR A 60 3.05 14.60 22.16
C THR A 60 4.44 13.98 22.36
N LYS A 61 5.03 13.39 21.31
CA LYS A 61 6.40 12.86 21.32
C LYS A 61 7.44 13.96 21.57
N ILE A 62 7.28 15.13 20.95
CA ILE A 62 8.12 16.31 21.16
C ILE A 62 7.95 16.86 22.58
N LYS A 63 6.71 17.09 23.02
CA LYS A 63 6.39 17.66 24.33
C LYS A 63 6.99 16.84 25.48
N HIS A 64 6.94 15.51 25.39
CA HIS A 64 7.45 14.61 26.42
C HIS A 64 8.89 14.14 26.17
N LYS A 65 9.58 14.68 25.15
CA LYS A 65 10.95 14.31 24.75
C LYS A 65 11.20 12.80 24.71
N LYS A 66 10.24 12.03 24.18
CA LYS A 66 10.36 10.57 24.08
C LYS A 66 11.49 10.18 23.12
N GLU A 67 11.96 8.94 23.19
CA GLU A 67 13.04 8.45 22.33
C GLU A 67 12.75 8.70 20.83
N GLY A 68 13.74 9.26 20.12
CA GLY A 68 13.59 9.65 18.73
C GLY A 68 12.65 10.86 18.49
N TRP A 69 12.47 11.74 19.47
CA TRP A 69 11.69 12.98 19.31
C TRP A 69 12.28 13.92 18.25
N ALA A 70 13.61 13.92 18.07
CA ALA A 70 14.31 14.81 17.13
C ALA A 70 13.83 14.67 15.67
N TYR A 71 13.34 13.49 15.28
CA TYR A 71 12.78 13.25 13.94
C TYR A 71 11.34 13.77 13.79
N SER A 72 10.65 14.07 14.88
CA SER A 72 9.23 14.47 14.86
C SER A 72 9.01 15.88 14.30
N PRO A 73 9.83 16.91 14.64
CA PRO A 73 9.75 18.21 13.97
C PRO A 73 9.96 18.12 12.46
N ILE A 74 10.88 17.26 12.00
CA ILE A 74 11.15 17.03 10.58
C ILE A 74 9.90 16.45 9.89
N ALA A 75 9.27 15.45 10.51
CA ALA A 75 8.06 14.84 9.98
C ALA A 75 6.88 15.82 9.90
N LEU A 76 6.68 16.67 10.92
CA LEU A 76 5.66 17.71 10.91
C LEU A 76 5.97 18.79 9.87
N GLY A 77 7.23 19.19 9.71
CA GLY A 77 7.66 20.13 8.68
C GLY A 77 7.42 19.57 7.26
N ALA A 78 7.80 18.32 7.01
CA ALA A 78 7.58 17.65 5.74
C ALA A 78 6.08 17.53 5.40
N LEU A 79 5.23 17.26 6.40
CA LEU A 79 3.78 17.27 6.25
C LEU A 79 3.27 18.62 5.75
N VAL A 80 3.69 19.72 6.38
CA VAL A 80 3.29 21.09 5.99
C VAL A 80 3.79 21.43 4.58
N VAL A 81 5.06 21.15 4.29
CA VAL A 81 5.65 21.39 2.96
C VAL A 81 4.87 20.64 1.88
N MET A 82 4.63 19.34 2.07
CA MET A 82 3.89 18.53 1.10
C MET A 82 2.42 18.95 0.97
N ALA A 83 1.77 19.35 2.05
CA ALA A 83 0.40 19.86 2.01
C ALA A 83 0.32 21.16 1.22
N VAL A 84 1.20 22.13 1.48
CA VAL A 84 1.25 23.41 0.78
C VAL A 84 1.53 23.20 -0.71
N VAL A 85 2.58 22.43 -1.04
CA VAL A 85 2.97 22.17 -2.42
C VAL A 85 1.88 21.42 -3.19
N GLY A 86 1.22 20.43 -2.55
CA GLY A 86 0.14 19.66 -3.17
C GLY A 86 -1.16 20.44 -3.37
N LEU A 87 -1.59 21.23 -2.39
CA LEU A 87 -2.83 22.03 -2.48
C LEU A 87 -2.70 23.13 -3.53
N ILE A 88 -1.55 23.79 -3.57
CA ILE A 88 -1.25 24.81 -4.56
C ILE A 88 -1.07 24.19 -5.95
N GLY A 89 -0.25 23.13 -6.06
CA GLY A 89 0.16 22.55 -7.33
C GLY A 89 -0.93 21.79 -8.09
N ARG A 90 -2.10 21.57 -7.48
CA ARG A 90 -3.24 20.89 -8.11
C ARG A 90 -4.41 21.82 -8.41
N SER A 91 -4.28 23.13 -8.16
CA SER A 91 -5.35 24.07 -8.44
C SER A 91 -5.52 24.31 -9.96
N PRO A 92 -6.72 24.09 -10.55
CA PRO A 92 -6.93 24.03 -12.01
C PRO A 92 -6.58 25.28 -12.83
N ASN A 93 -6.39 26.45 -12.19
CA ASN A 93 -6.25 27.74 -12.89
C ASN A 93 -5.02 28.54 -12.44
N MET A 94 -4.02 27.86 -11.89
CA MET A 94 -2.98 28.47 -11.05
C MET A 94 -1.58 28.09 -11.54
N ASN A 95 -1.25 28.54 -12.75
CA ASN A 95 0.10 28.48 -13.32
C ASN A 95 0.96 29.62 -12.76
N TRP A 96 1.13 29.64 -11.45
CA TRP A 96 1.74 30.77 -10.73
C TRP A 96 3.17 31.05 -11.17
N ILE A 97 3.87 30.03 -11.67
CA ILE A 97 5.15 30.13 -12.36
C ILE A 97 5.24 28.92 -13.31
N PRO A 98 5.22 29.08 -14.64
CA PRO A 98 5.38 27.96 -15.56
C PRO A 98 6.85 27.51 -15.62
N VAL A 99 7.08 26.20 -15.54
CA VAL A 99 8.37 25.55 -15.78
C VAL A 99 8.20 24.60 -16.94
N THR A 100 9.13 24.65 -17.89
CA THR A 100 9.16 23.72 -19.01
C THR A 100 9.92 22.47 -18.57
N VAL A 101 9.21 21.35 -18.49
CA VAL A 101 9.78 20.03 -18.18
C VAL A 101 9.41 19.09 -19.31
N GLN A 102 10.41 18.51 -19.97
CA GLN A 102 10.20 17.62 -21.13
C GLN A 102 9.31 18.24 -22.24
N GLY A 103 9.46 19.55 -22.47
CA GLY A 103 8.71 20.26 -23.51
C GLY A 103 7.25 20.61 -23.14
N GLN A 104 6.76 20.23 -21.96
CA GLN A 104 5.45 20.63 -21.44
C GLN A 104 5.59 21.69 -20.35
N GLN A 105 4.75 22.73 -20.39
CA GLN A 105 4.68 23.74 -19.33
C GLN A 105 3.82 23.22 -18.18
N ILE A 106 4.43 23.10 -17.00
CA ILE A 106 3.77 22.71 -15.75
C ILE A 106 4.03 23.77 -14.67
N SER A 107 3.16 23.86 -13.67
CA SER A 107 3.38 24.75 -12.53
C SER A 107 4.60 24.29 -11.70
N VAL A 108 5.41 25.23 -11.22
CA VAL A 108 6.53 24.96 -10.28
C VAL A 108 6.09 24.05 -9.15
N PHE A 109 4.90 24.26 -8.59
CA PHE A 109 4.42 23.49 -7.45
C PHE A 109 4.08 22.04 -7.83
N THR A 110 3.53 21.81 -9.02
CA THR A 110 3.32 20.45 -9.55
C THR A 110 4.65 19.72 -9.76
N TYR A 111 5.65 20.44 -10.27
CA TYR A 111 7.01 19.91 -10.43
C TYR A 111 7.66 19.60 -9.08
N LEU A 112 7.56 20.49 -8.10
CA LEU A 112 8.08 20.25 -6.75
C LEU A 112 7.38 19.06 -6.09
N PHE A 113 6.06 18.94 -6.24
CA PHE A 113 5.30 17.81 -5.74
C PHE A 113 5.83 16.49 -6.32
N SER A 114 5.96 16.40 -7.64
CA SER A 114 6.43 15.18 -8.31
C SER A 114 7.88 14.85 -7.93
N ASN A 115 8.74 15.86 -7.79
CA ASN A 115 10.12 15.66 -7.37
C ASN A 115 10.23 15.17 -5.93
N PHE A 116 9.57 15.84 -4.98
CA PHE A 116 9.57 15.40 -3.59
C PHE A 116 8.96 14.01 -3.46
N PHE A 117 7.85 13.74 -4.14
CA PHE A 117 7.22 12.43 -4.13
C PHE A 117 8.18 11.36 -4.64
N THR A 118 8.78 11.56 -5.81
CA THR A 118 9.67 10.57 -6.45
C THR A 118 10.95 10.36 -5.65
N HIS A 119 11.63 11.44 -5.27
CA HIS A 119 12.93 11.37 -4.58
C HIS A 119 12.83 11.07 -3.08
N MET A 120 11.64 11.14 -2.49
CA MET A 120 11.42 10.72 -1.11
C MET A 120 10.82 9.31 -1.06
N MET A 121 9.76 9.04 -1.83
CA MET A 121 9.07 7.75 -1.79
C MET A 121 9.90 6.61 -2.37
N ILE A 122 10.63 6.82 -3.48
CA ILE A 122 11.42 5.76 -4.10
C ILE A 122 12.57 5.33 -3.17
N PRO A 123 13.42 6.23 -2.63
CA PRO A 123 14.49 5.81 -1.72
C PRO A 123 13.96 5.22 -0.42
N LEU A 124 12.87 5.75 0.15
CA LEU A 124 12.24 5.17 1.35
C LEU A 124 11.71 3.75 1.08
N GLY A 125 11.11 3.51 -0.09
CA GLY A 125 10.74 2.16 -0.50
C GLY A 125 11.96 1.26 -0.67
N ALA A 126 13.01 1.76 -1.33
CA ALA A 126 14.25 1.04 -1.56
C ALA A 126 14.98 0.68 -0.25
N THR A 127 14.98 1.55 0.77
CA THR A 127 15.57 1.22 2.08
C THR A 127 14.79 0.12 2.78
N MET A 128 13.45 0.16 2.77
CA MET A 128 12.63 -0.90 3.33
C MET A 128 12.89 -2.24 2.62
N PHE A 129 12.91 -2.25 1.28
CA PHE A 129 13.19 -3.46 0.51
C PHE A 129 14.64 -3.95 0.66
N SER A 130 15.62 -3.04 0.76
CA SER A 130 17.03 -3.38 0.98
C SER A 130 17.23 -4.02 2.35
N VAL A 131 16.64 -3.45 3.40
CA VAL A 131 16.68 -4.02 4.75
C VAL A 131 15.98 -5.39 4.78
N LEU A 132 14.81 -5.51 4.14
CA LEU A 132 14.12 -6.80 4.01
C LEU A 132 14.97 -7.84 3.26
N ALA A 133 15.56 -7.46 2.13
CA ALA A 133 16.43 -8.32 1.35
C ALA A 133 17.67 -8.75 2.14
N PHE A 134 18.30 -7.82 2.88
CA PHE A 134 19.42 -8.13 3.76
C PHE A 134 19.04 -9.12 4.85
N TYR A 135 17.90 -8.94 5.52
CA TYR A 135 17.42 -9.89 6.53
C TYR A 135 17.05 -11.24 5.94
N ILE A 136 16.40 -11.28 4.77
CA ILE A 136 16.12 -12.52 4.05
C ILE A 136 17.44 -13.21 3.71
N ALA A 137 18.40 -12.50 3.11
CA ALA A 137 19.71 -13.06 2.76
C ALA A 137 20.51 -13.54 3.98
N SER A 138 20.49 -12.79 5.10
CA SER A 138 21.15 -13.18 6.36
C SER A 138 20.48 -14.39 7.02
N ALA A 139 19.15 -14.45 7.03
CA ALA A 139 18.40 -15.59 7.53
C ALA A 139 18.64 -16.81 6.63
N ALA A 140 18.52 -16.61 5.31
CA ALA A 140 18.81 -17.57 4.27
C ALA A 140 20.22 -18.14 4.39
N TYR A 141 21.27 -17.32 4.52
CA TYR A 141 22.64 -17.81 4.70
C TYR A 141 22.79 -18.66 5.97
N ARG A 142 22.14 -18.25 7.08
CA ARG A 142 22.13 -19.02 8.34
C ARG A 142 21.32 -20.32 8.23
N SER A 143 20.26 -20.35 7.44
CA SER A 143 19.37 -21.52 7.26
C SER A 143 19.76 -22.44 6.10
N PHE A 144 20.39 -21.90 5.05
CA PHE A 144 20.89 -22.58 3.86
C PHE A 144 22.28 -23.16 4.14
N ARG A 145 22.35 -24.06 5.11
CA ARG A 145 23.19 -25.25 4.87
C ARG A 145 22.38 -26.10 3.91
N ALA A 146 22.95 -26.53 2.79
CA ALA A 146 22.31 -27.40 1.78
C ALA A 146 21.91 -28.77 2.40
N LYS A 147 20.89 -28.74 3.26
CA LYS A 147 20.44 -29.85 4.09
C LYS A 147 19.10 -30.40 3.62
N SER A 148 18.40 -29.70 2.73
CA SER A 148 17.13 -30.13 2.15
C SER A 148 17.10 -29.90 0.65
N LEU A 149 16.37 -30.77 -0.07
CA LEU A 149 16.17 -30.66 -1.52
C LEU A 149 15.55 -29.31 -1.91
N VAL A 150 14.64 -28.78 -1.10
CA VAL A 150 13.98 -27.49 -1.35
C VAL A 150 14.98 -26.33 -1.28
N SER A 151 15.85 -26.33 -0.28
CA SER A 151 16.90 -25.31 -0.14
C SER A 151 17.89 -25.33 -1.30
N ILE A 152 18.24 -26.52 -1.79
CA ILE A 152 19.13 -26.70 -2.95
C ILE A 152 18.46 -26.17 -4.22
N LEU A 153 17.20 -26.52 -4.44
CA LEU A 153 16.44 -26.05 -5.60
C LEU A 153 16.37 -24.51 -5.64
N LEU A 154 16.08 -23.88 -4.49
CA LEU A 154 16.05 -22.42 -4.39
C LEU A 154 17.42 -21.77 -4.63
N LEU A 155 18.50 -22.37 -4.11
CA LEU A 155 19.86 -21.88 -4.32
C LEU A 155 20.25 -21.93 -5.80
N VAL A 156 19.98 -23.06 -6.47
CA VAL A 156 20.26 -23.23 -7.90
C VAL A 156 19.43 -22.26 -8.74
N ALA A 157 18.13 -22.13 -8.44
CA ALA A 157 17.25 -21.19 -9.14
C ALA A 157 17.75 -19.74 -9.00
N ALA A 158 18.14 -19.32 -7.79
CA ALA A 158 18.68 -17.99 -7.56
C ALA A 158 20.02 -17.77 -8.29
N PHE A 159 20.91 -18.75 -8.27
CA PHE A 159 22.19 -18.69 -8.99
C PHE A 159 21.99 -18.55 -10.50
N VAL A 160 21.06 -19.34 -11.08
CA VAL A 160 20.71 -19.25 -12.51
C VAL A 160 20.16 -17.87 -12.87
N ILE A 161 19.27 -17.29 -12.04
CA ILE A 161 18.75 -15.93 -12.26
C ILE A 161 19.89 -14.90 -12.24
N MET A 162 20.74 -14.94 -11.21
CA MET A 162 21.85 -13.98 -11.10
C MET A 162 22.78 -14.05 -12.31
N LEU A 163 23.10 -15.26 -12.78
CA LEU A 163 23.93 -15.48 -13.95
C LEU A 163 23.24 -15.02 -15.25
N SER A 164 21.94 -15.29 -15.39
CA SER A 164 21.12 -14.88 -16.53
C SER A 164 21.08 -13.37 -16.72
N ILE A 165 20.93 -12.59 -15.63
CA ILE A 165 20.89 -11.13 -15.69
C ILE A 165 22.27 -10.54 -16.04
N ILE A 166 23.36 -11.08 -15.48
CA ILE A 166 24.72 -10.56 -15.70
C ILE A 166 25.23 -10.88 -17.11
N PHE A 167 24.96 -12.10 -17.60
CA PHE A 167 25.46 -12.59 -18.90
C PHE A 167 24.40 -12.60 -19.99
N TYR A 168 23.36 -11.77 -19.86
CA TYR A 168 22.19 -11.75 -20.75
C TYR A 168 22.55 -11.69 -22.24
N ASN A 169 23.56 -10.88 -22.60
CA ASN A 169 24.00 -10.70 -24.00
C ASN A 169 25.15 -11.63 -24.44
N VAL A 170 25.68 -12.47 -23.53
CA VAL A 170 26.93 -13.23 -23.77
C VAL A 170 26.67 -14.73 -23.79
N LEU A 171 25.70 -15.22 -23.03
CA LEU A 171 25.33 -16.63 -22.97
C LEU A 171 23.82 -16.79 -23.24
N PRO A 172 23.36 -17.91 -23.82
CA PRO A 172 21.94 -18.23 -24.02
C PRO A 172 21.23 -18.58 -22.69
N LEU A 173 21.68 -18.00 -21.57
CA LEU A 173 21.10 -18.14 -20.25
C LEU A 173 20.01 -17.10 -19.99
N GLY A 174 19.89 -16.08 -20.84
CA GLY A 174 18.81 -15.08 -20.80
C GLY A 174 17.43 -15.73 -20.83
N ASP A 175 17.18 -16.57 -21.84
CA ASP A 175 15.90 -17.25 -22.06
C ASP A 175 15.50 -18.14 -20.87
N LEU A 176 16.46 -18.82 -20.23
CA LEU A 176 16.19 -19.65 -19.06
C LEU A 176 15.79 -18.82 -17.83
N GLY A 177 16.43 -17.66 -17.62
CA GLY A 177 16.05 -16.75 -16.55
C GLY A 177 14.69 -16.11 -16.79
N GLU A 178 14.40 -15.71 -18.03
CA GLU A 178 13.09 -15.21 -18.42
C GLU A 178 12.00 -16.27 -18.24
N TRP A 179 12.24 -17.51 -18.67
CA TRP A 179 11.31 -18.62 -18.46
C TRP A 179 11.03 -18.83 -16.95
N LEU A 180 12.06 -18.82 -16.11
CA LEU A 180 11.92 -18.99 -14.67
C LEU A 180 11.12 -17.84 -14.02
N LEU A 181 11.30 -16.61 -14.49
CA LEU A 181 10.56 -15.44 -13.99
C LEU A 181 9.12 -15.37 -14.51
N SER A 182 8.89 -15.78 -15.75
CA SER A 182 7.60 -15.66 -16.44
C SER A 182 6.65 -16.82 -16.18
N VAL A 183 7.16 -18.03 -15.91
CA VAL A 183 6.34 -19.22 -15.71
C VAL A 183 6.19 -19.58 -14.21
N PRO A 184 7.18 -20.20 -13.52
CA PRO A 184 6.97 -20.65 -12.14
C PRO A 184 6.88 -19.49 -11.15
N ASN A 185 7.70 -18.44 -11.29
CA ASN A 185 7.60 -17.27 -10.41
C ASN A 185 6.27 -16.53 -10.61
N MET A 186 5.79 -16.41 -11.85
CA MET A 186 4.50 -15.78 -12.10
C MET A 186 3.34 -16.62 -11.56
N ALA A 187 3.40 -17.95 -11.70
CA ALA A 187 2.43 -18.85 -11.08
C ALA A 187 2.40 -18.67 -9.55
N ALA A 188 3.56 -18.61 -8.89
CA ALA A 188 3.68 -18.39 -7.45
C ALA A 188 3.10 -17.02 -7.02
N LYS A 189 3.46 -15.93 -7.71
CA LYS A 189 2.94 -14.58 -7.41
C LYS A 189 1.42 -14.51 -7.60
N ARG A 190 0.87 -15.16 -8.62
CA ARG A 190 -0.59 -15.27 -8.80
C ARG A 190 -1.23 -16.06 -7.65
N GLY A 191 -0.63 -17.18 -7.23
CA GLY A 191 -1.08 -17.95 -6.07
C GLY A 191 -1.11 -17.14 -4.77
N ILE A 192 -0.05 -16.37 -4.49
CA ILE A 192 0.01 -15.46 -3.33
C ILE A 192 -1.08 -14.39 -3.43
N LEU A 193 -1.26 -13.78 -4.60
CA LEU A 193 -2.27 -12.73 -4.79
C LEU A 193 -3.68 -13.28 -4.62
N LEU A 194 -3.98 -14.48 -5.13
CA LEU A 194 -5.24 -15.16 -4.92
C LEU A 194 -5.46 -15.49 -3.43
N GLY A 195 -4.44 -16.04 -2.76
CA GLY A 195 -4.51 -16.35 -1.33
C GLY A 195 -4.74 -15.12 -0.46
N ALA A 196 -4.03 -14.03 -0.73
CA ALA A 196 -4.21 -12.76 -0.04
C ALA A 196 -5.60 -12.16 -0.28
N SER A 197 -6.09 -12.22 -1.53
CA SER A 197 -7.43 -11.74 -1.90
C SER A 197 -8.52 -12.55 -1.21
N LEU A 198 -8.42 -13.89 -1.21
CA LEU A 198 -9.33 -14.78 -0.48
C LEU A 198 -9.27 -14.52 1.03
N GLY A 199 -8.09 -14.26 1.58
CA GLY A 199 -7.91 -13.83 2.98
C GLY A 199 -8.65 -12.53 3.28
N GLY A 200 -8.56 -11.53 2.40
CA GLY A 200 -9.31 -10.27 2.52
C GLY A 200 -10.82 -10.46 2.44
N ILE A 201 -11.30 -11.33 1.54
CA ILE A 201 -12.72 -11.71 1.44
C ILE A 201 -13.18 -12.41 2.72
N ALA A 202 -12.39 -13.35 3.24
CA ALA A 202 -12.70 -14.07 4.48
C ALA A 202 -12.81 -13.10 5.68
N THR A 203 -11.89 -12.14 5.82
CA THR A 203 -11.96 -11.11 6.85
C THR A 203 -13.22 -10.24 6.69
N SER A 204 -13.52 -9.82 5.45
CA SER A 204 -14.75 -9.06 5.16
C SER A 204 -16.02 -9.84 5.54
N LEU A 205 -16.06 -11.14 5.23
CA LEU A 205 -17.16 -12.03 5.62
C LEU A 205 -17.29 -12.15 7.14
N LYS A 206 -16.17 -12.31 7.87
CA LYS A 206 -16.20 -12.35 9.35
C LYS A 206 -16.75 -11.05 9.94
N ILE A 207 -16.45 -9.90 9.34
CA ILE A 207 -16.99 -8.60 9.74
C ILE A 207 -18.51 -8.54 9.48
N ILE A 208 -18.95 -8.92 8.27
CA ILE A 208 -20.37 -8.94 7.87
C ILE A 208 -21.18 -9.88 8.78
N LEU A 209 -20.66 -11.09 9.04
CA LEU A 209 -21.28 -12.07 9.94
C LEU A 209 -21.17 -11.69 11.43
N GLY A 210 -20.45 -10.61 11.75
CA GLY A 210 -20.30 -10.12 13.12
C GLY A 210 -19.46 -11.03 14.02
N ILE A 211 -18.61 -11.89 13.43
CA ILE A 211 -17.61 -12.71 14.14
C ILE A 211 -16.48 -11.79 14.60
N GLU A 212 -15.99 -10.90 13.72
CA GLU A 212 -15.01 -9.88 14.07
C GLU A 212 -15.72 -8.58 14.48
N ARG A 213 -15.53 -8.17 15.74
CA ARG A 213 -16.22 -7.01 16.34
C ARG A 213 -15.28 -5.88 16.78
N GLY A 214 -14.00 -5.98 16.43
CA GLY A 214 -12.96 -5.03 16.87
C GLY A 214 -13.24 -3.58 16.47
N TYR A 215 -13.96 -3.37 15.37
CA TYR A 215 -14.32 -2.04 14.86
C TYR A 215 -15.43 -1.34 15.67
N LEU A 216 -16.19 -2.06 16.51
CA LEU A 216 -17.31 -1.49 17.27
C LEU A 216 -16.89 -0.83 18.59
N GLY A 217 -15.58 -0.73 18.87
CA GLY A 217 -15.08 -0.20 20.13
C GLY A 217 -15.45 -1.11 21.30
N GLY A 218 -14.54 -2.00 21.67
CA GLY A 218 -14.76 -2.91 22.78
C GLY A 218 -13.47 -3.45 23.35
N THR A 219 -13.02 -2.85 24.44
CA THR A 219 -12.21 -3.53 25.45
C THR A 219 -13.04 -4.67 26.04
N ARG A 220 -12.48 -5.88 25.92
CA ARG A 220 -13.00 -7.19 26.35
C ARG A 220 -14.18 -7.75 25.55
#